data_AF-A0A256YR37-F1
#
_entry.id   AF-A0A256YR37-F1
#
_cell.length_a   1.000
_cell.length_b   1.000
_cell.length_c   1.000
_cell.angle_alpha   90.00
_cell.angle_beta   90.00
_cell.angle_gamma   90.00
#
_symmetry.space_group_name_H-M   'P 1'
#
loop_
_entity.id
_entity.type
_entity.pdbx_description
1 polymer ?
#
loop_
_entity_poly.entity_id
_entity_poly.type
_entity_poly.pdbx_seq_one_letter_code
_entity_poly.pdbx_strand_id
1 'polypeptide(L)'
;MDQEPWSRILEEERKMRDLPEEWIEKGFHRFKKLPPHMVRLAGEMGMERELLDTGRISKGRKGSFMFVDGYGSCADGLSQEGVLNPGMERKRFISLLNIIGPVTNIEGTEGVEVRPEGWSMKRAAVESYSDGTIVIRGSSEDEIKNVRRKLESVIKRTEGCIGCGICVGRCSSDALHIDEDESGKVMISEEKCIHCGMCLGPCPAESFVRDPYTV
;
A
#
# COMPACT_ATOMS: atom_id res chain seq x y z
N MET A 1 20.32 -18.80 13.97
CA MET A 1 19.18 -18.69 13.03
C MET A 1 17.97 -18.40 13.91
N ASP A 2 17.80 -17.13 14.26
CA ASP A 2 16.81 -16.74 15.25
C ASP A 2 15.49 -16.40 14.56
N GLN A 3 14.49 -17.26 14.74
CA GLN A 3 13.10 -17.01 14.36
C GLN A 3 12.35 -16.13 15.38
N GLU A 4 13.07 -15.32 16.16
CA GLU A 4 12.58 -14.78 17.42
C GLU A 4 11.61 -13.57 17.34
N PRO A 5 11.67 -12.64 16.37
CA PRO A 5 10.79 -11.47 16.42
C PRO A 5 9.31 -11.83 16.20
N TRP A 6 9.06 -12.70 15.23
CA TRP A 6 7.70 -13.01 14.76
C TRP A 6 6.96 -14.02 15.64
N SER A 7 7.68 -15.01 16.19
CA SER A 7 7.10 -16.03 17.05
C SER A 7 6.51 -15.43 18.32
N ARG A 8 7.17 -14.41 18.89
CA ARG A 8 6.68 -13.69 20.07
C ARG A 8 5.39 -12.91 19.77
N ILE A 9 5.36 -12.18 18.65
CA ILE A 9 4.20 -11.36 18.26
C ILE A 9 2.96 -12.23 18.03
N LEU A 10 3.13 -13.37 17.34
CA LEU A 10 2.04 -14.30 17.07
C LEU A 10 1.51 -14.93 18.36
N GLU A 11 2.38 -15.25 19.31
CA GLU A 11 1.99 -15.82 20.59
C GLU A 11 1.28 -14.81 21.50
N GLU A 12 1.71 -13.55 21.47
CA GLU A 12 1.01 -12.43 22.14
C GLU A 12 -0.38 -12.22 21.57
N GLU A 13 -0.52 -12.21 20.24
CA GLU A 13 -1.81 -12.07 19.57
C GLU A 13 -2.74 -13.27 19.86
N ARG A 14 -2.19 -14.49 19.80
CA ARG A 14 -2.92 -15.73 20.13
C ARG A 14 -3.52 -15.65 21.53
N LYS A 15 -2.70 -15.31 22.53
CA LYS A 15 -3.14 -15.17 23.93
C LYS A 15 -4.16 -14.05 24.12
N MET A 16 -3.94 -12.89 23.49
CA MET A 16 -4.87 -11.76 23.56
C MET A 16 -6.26 -12.15 23.02
N ARG A 17 -6.30 -12.96 21.96
CA ARG A 17 -7.53 -13.36 21.26
C ARG A 17 -8.10 -14.69 21.75
N ASP A 18 -7.51 -15.29 22.77
CA ASP A 18 -7.87 -16.60 23.31
C ASP A 18 -7.95 -17.70 22.22
N LEU A 19 -6.97 -17.69 21.32
CA LEU A 19 -6.90 -18.63 20.20
C LEU A 19 -6.05 -19.86 20.59
N PRO A 20 -6.35 -21.04 20.02
CA PRO A 20 -5.57 -22.26 20.28
C PRO A 20 -4.20 -22.22 19.58
N GLU A 21 -3.26 -23.05 20.03
CA GLU A 21 -1.87 -23.06 19.52
C GLU A 21 -1.80 -23.40 18.02
N GLU A 22 -2.73 -24.23 17.57
CA GLU A 22 -2.86 -24.66 16.18
C GLU A 22 -3.18 -23.49 15.23
N TRP A 23 -3.65 -22.34 15.74
CA TRP A 23 -3.79 -21.11 14.96
C TRP A 23 -2.45 -20.66 14.34
N ILE A 24 -1.36 -20.77 15.11
CA ILE A 24 -0.01 -20.48 14.66
C ILE A 24 0.54 -21.66 13.85
N GLU A 25 0.43 -22.89 14.38
CA GLU A 25 1.02 -24.09 13.77
C GLU A 25 0.47 -24.36 12.35
N LYS A 26 -0.84 -24.27 12.16
CA LYS A 26 -1.50 -24.43 10.85
C LYS A 26 -1.48 -23.13 10.04
N GLY A 27 -0.98 -22.05 10.64
CA GLY A 27 -0.76 -20.75 10.02
C GLY A 27 -2.03 -20.05 9.56
N PHE A 28 -3.07 -20.08 10.38
CA PHE A 28 -4.31 -19.33 10.18
C PHE A 28 -4.08 -17.82 10.23
N HIS A 29 -3.09 -17.36 11.01
CA HIS A 29 -2.64 -15.96 11.09
C HIS A 29 -2.23 -15.35 9.73
N ARG A 30 -1.97 -16.19 8.73
CA ARG A 30 -1.60 -15.78 7.37
C ARG A 30 -2.77 -15.25 6.54
N PHE A 31 -4.01 -15.43 7.01
CA PHE A 31 -5.22 -15.19 6.21
C PHE A 31 -6.19 -14.22 6.90
N LYS A 32 -6.54 -13.13 6.21
CA LYS A 32 -7.63 -12.21 6.62
C LYS A 32 -9.02 -12.80 6.35
N LYS A 33 -9.15 -13.55 5.24
CA LYS A 33 -10.31 -14.39 4.89
C LYS A 33 -9.79 -15.78 4.56
N LEU A 34 -10.30 -16.80 5.24
CA LEU A 34 -9.81 -18.17 5.08
C LEU A 34 -10.17 -18.74 3.69
N PRO A 35 -9.22 -19.36 2.99
CA PRO A 35 -9.51 -20.19 1.81
C PRO A 35 -10.48 -21.34 2.17
N PRO A 36 -11.26 -21.88 1.22
CA PRO A 36 -12.27 -22.90 1.51
C PRO A 36 -11.74 -24.14 2.26
N HIS A 37 -10.53 -24.60 1.93
CA HIS A 37 -9.91 -25.73 2.64
C HIS A 37 -9.53 -25.40 4.09
N MET A 38 -9.16 -24.15 4.38
CA MET A 38 -8.85 -23.68 5.73
C MET A 38 -10.12 -23.40 6.54
N VAL A 39 -11.21 -22.98 5.88
CA VAL A 39 -12.53 -22.86 6.53
C VAL A 39 -12.99 -24.23 7.03
N ARG A 40 -12.86 -25.26 6.19
CA ARG A 40 -13.19 -26.64 6.59
C ARG A 40 -12.34 -27.10 7.77
N LEU A 41 -11.03 -26.83 7.73
CA LEU A 41 -10.11 -27.17 8.81
C LEU A 41 -10.45 -26.42 10.11
N ALA A 42 -10.79 -25.13 10.04
CA ALA A 42 -11.26 -24.36 11.19
C ALA A 42 -12.55 -24.95 11.80
N GLY A 43 -13.46 -25.44 10.96
CA GLY A 43 -14.68 -26.12 11.39
C GLY A 43 -14.45 -27.44 12.10
N GLU A 44 -13.56 -28.28 11.55
CA GLU A 44 -13.13 -29.53 12.20
C GLU A 44 -12.49 -29.28 13.58
N MET A 45 -11.93 -28.09 13.79
CA MET A 45 -11.28 -27.67 15.03
C MET A 45 -12.17 -26.81 15.94
N GLY A 46 -13.44 -26.58 15.57
CA GLY A 46 -14.39 -25.79 16.36
C GLY A 46 -14.06 -24.29 16.47
N MET A 47 -13.23 -23.74 15.58
CA MET A 47 -12.74 -22.35 15.60
C MET A 47 -13.49 -21.40 14.66
N GLU A 48 -14.71 -21.77 14.25
CA GLU A 48 -15.43 -21.06 13.20
C GLU A 48 -15.80 -19.64 13.62
N ARG A 49 -16.15 -19.41 14.89
CA ARG A 49 -16.59 -18.08 15.35
C ARG A 49 -15.43 -17.12 15.56
N GLU A 50 -14.31 -17.60 16.10
CA GLU A 50 -13.14 -16.82 16.49
C GLU A 50 -12.29 -16.40 15.28
N LEU A 51 -12.27 -17.22 14.23
CA LEU A 51 -11.52 -16.97 12.99
C LEU A 51 -12.34 -16.22 11.93
N LEU A 52 -13.67 -16.19 12.05
CA LEU A 52 -14.55 -15.37 11.20
C LEU A 52 -14.76 -13.95 11.76
N ASP A 53 -14.46 -13.70 13.04
CA ASP A 53 -14.52 -12.35 13.67
C ASP A 53 -13.25 -11.51 13.41
N THR A 54 -12.52 -11.75 12.31
CA THR A 54 -11.46 -10.84 11.83
C THR A 54 -12.00 -9.45 11.43
N GLY A 55 -13.33 -9.31 11.40
CA GLY A 55 -14.06 -8.06 11.17
C GLY A 55 -14.04 -7.05 12.31
N ARG A 56 -13.60 -7.39 13.53
CA ARG A 56 -13.59 -6.43 14.67
C ARG A 56 -12.31 -5.61 14.83
N ILE A 57 -11.27 -5.88 14.03
CA ILE A 57 -10.20 -4.89 13.75
C ILE A 57 -10.70 -3.93 12.65
N SER A 58 -11.88 -3.37 12.84
CA SER A 58 -12.37 -2.22 12.08
C SER A 58 -13.09 -1.22 12.98
N LYS A 59 -12.67 -1.12 14.25
CA LYS A 59 -12.93 0.10 15.02
C LYS A 59 -12.06 1.22 14.43
N GLY A 60 -12.57 1.83 13.35
CA GLY A 60 -12.22 3.18 12.90
C GLY A 60 -10.82 3.37 12.33
N ARG A 61 -10.47 2.72 11.21
CA ARG A 61 -9.54 3.38 10.28
C ARG A 61 -10.38 4.22 9.32
N LYS A 62 -10.35 5.53 9.52
CA LYS A 62 -10.77 6.52 8.51
C LYS A 62 -10.10 6.14 7.18
N GLY A 63 -10.76 6.40 6.04
CA GLY A 63 -10.19 6.13 4.73
C GLY A 63 -8.76 6.66 4.63
N SER A 64 -7.88 5.83 4.08
CA SER A 64 -6.43 6.08 3.96
C SER A 64 -6.08 7.29 3.10
N PHE A 65 -6.99 7.64 2.20
CA PHE A 65 -6.92 8.79 1.32
C PHE A 65 -8.33 9.11 0.83
N MET A 66 -8.53 10.33 0.33
CA MET A 66 -9.76 10.78 -0.30
C MET A 66 -9.39 11.62 -1.52
N PHE A 67 -10.03 11.40 -2.66
CA PHE A 67 -9.92 12.27 -3.83
C PHE A 67 -11.22 13.05 -4.00
N VAL A 68 -11.10 14.32 -4.41
CA VAL A 68 -12.25 15.12 -4.81
C VAL A 68 -12.81 14.56 -6.12
N ASP A 69 -14.12 14.38 -6.17
CA ASP A 69 -14.80 13.95 -7.38
C ASP A 69 -14.78 15.06 -8.44
N GLY A 70 -14.49 14.66 -9.69
CA GLY A 70 -14.35 15.58 -10.81
C GLY A 70 -12.92 16.06 -11.03
N TYR A 71 -12.78 17.00 -11.97
CA TYR A 71 -11.50 17.58 -12.40
C TYR A 71 -11.57 19.10 -12.38
N GLY A 72 -10.54 19.73 -11.80
CA GLY A 72 -10.33 21.17 -11.91
C GLY A 72 -9.68 21.55 -13.24
N SER A 73 -9.96 22.74 -13.74
CA SER A 73 -9.22 23.34 -14.85
C SER A 73 -7.99 24.08 -14.31
N CYS A 74 -6.81 23.69 -14.75
CA CYS A 74 -5.53 24.34 -14.44
C CYS A 74 -4.99 25.03 -15.71
N ALA A 75 -4.10 26.02 -15.55
CA ALA A 75 -3.50 26.74 -16.68
C ALA A 75 -2.86 25.81 -17.73
N ASP A 76 -2.35 24.65 -17.27
CA ASP A 76 -1.62 23.67 -18.09
C ASP A 76 -2.36 22.34 -18.29
N GLY A 77 -3.64 22.23 -17.94
CA GLY A 77 -4.43 21.01 -18.14
C GLY A 77 -5.56 20.80 -17.13
N LEU A 78 -5.86 19.54 -16.85
CA LEU A 78 -6.79 19.13 -15.81
C LEU A 78 -6.04 18.81 -14.52
N SER A 79 -6.70 18.97 -13.38
CA SER A 79 -6.21 18.54 -12.08
C SER A 79 -7.25 17.73 -11.32
N GLN A 80 -6.78 16.85 -10.43
CA GLN A 80 -7.59 16.19 -9.43
C GLN A 80 -6.87 16.24 -8.09
N GLU A 81 -7.57 16.69 -7.07
CA GLU A 81 -7.01 16.87 -5.74
C GLU A 81 -7.42 15.73 -4.82
N GLY A 82 -6.59 15.45 -3.82
CA GLY A 82 -6.87 14.50 -2.77
C GLY A 82 -6.10 14.81 -1.49
N VAL A 83 -6.46 14.10 -0.44
CA VAL A 83 -5.85 14.22 0.89
C VAL A 83 -5.52 12.83 1.40
N LEU A 84 -4.30 12.66 1.89
CA LEU A 84 -3.82 11.45 2.54
C LEU A 84 -4.10 11.50 4.05
N ASN A 85 -4.16 10.31 4.66
CA ASN A 85 -4.20 10.19 6.10
C ASN A 85 -2.94 10.81 6.75
N PRO A 86 -3.07 11.74 7.72
CA PRO A 86 -1.94 12.34 8.42
C PRO A 86 -1.01 11.34 9.13
N GLY A 87 -1.51 10.14 9.46
CA GLY A 87 -0.72 9.07 10.08
C GLY A 87 0.11 8.23 9.10
N MET A 88 0.14 8.59 7.82
CA MET A 88 0.86 7.83 6.79
C MET A 88 2.38 7.94 6.96
N GLU A 89 3.06 6.82 6.77
CA GLU A 89 4.52 6.74 6.83
C GLU A 89 5.17 7.41 5.60
N ARG A 90 5.52 8.69 5.72
CA ARG A 90 5.93 9.54 4.59
C ARG A 90 7.20 9.06 3.88
N LYS A 91 8.26 8.68 4.62
CA LYS A 91 9.52 8.15 4.06
C LYS A 91 9.24 6.99 3.11
N ARG A 92 8.37 6.07 3.53
CA ARG A 92 7.97 4.90 2.77
C ARG A 92 7.06 5.22 1.60
N PHE A 93 6.10 6.12 1.79
CA PHE A 93 5.25 6.60 0.71
C PHE A 93 6.08 7.18 -0.43
N ILE A 94 7.00 8.10 -0.12
CA ILE A 94 7.92 8.73 -1.07
C ILE A 94 8.80 7.68 -1.75
N SER A 95 9.33 6.71 -1.02
CA SER A 95 10.09 5.61 -1.61
C SER A 95 9.26 4.83 -2.66
N LEU A 96 8.00 4.50 -2.36
CA LEU A 96 7.12 3.77 -3.27
C LEU A 96 6.59 4.62 -4.44
N LEU A 97 6.62 5.94 -4.36
CA LEU A 97 6.25 6.82 -5.48
C LEU A 97 7.15 6.60 -6.71
N ASN A 98 8.38 6.12 -6.52
CA ASN A 98 9.28 5.71 -7.60
C ASN A 98 8.70 4.61 -8.51
N ILE A 99 7.60 3.95 -8.14
CA ILE A 99 6.90 3.03 -9.04
C ILE A 99 6.20 3.77 -10.19
N ILE A 100 5.78 5.02 -9.96
CA ILE A 100 5.06 5.86 -10.92
C ILE A 100 6.05 6.59 -11.85
N GLY A 101 7.15 7.10 -11.30
CA GLY A 101 8.18 7.85 -12.02
C GLY A 101 9.26 8.37 -11.05
N PRO A 102 10.33 9.02 -11.56
CA PRO A 102 11.30 9.71 -10.72
C PRO A 102 10.63 10.68 -9.75
N VAL A 103 11.13 10.71 -8.52
CA VAL A 103 10.63 11.58 -7.46
C VAL A 103 11.60 12.75 -7.30
N THR A 104 11.11 13.97 -7.42
CA THR A 104 11.90 15.20 -7.26
C THR A 104 11.28 16.10 -6.20
N ASN A 105 12.11 16.84 -5.45
CA ASN A 105 11.58 17.85 -4.52
C ASN A 105 11.01 19.04 -5.28
N ILE A 106 9.92 19.62 -4.77
CA ILE A 106 9.34 20.85 -5.30
C ILE A 106 10.01 22.04 -4.60
N GLU A 107 10.75 22.85 -5.35
CA GLU A 107 11.47 24.01 -4.80
C GLU A 107 10.54 24.95 -4.01
N GLY A 108 11.01 25.36 -2.83
CA GLY A 108 10.26 26.29 -1.97
C GLY A 108 9.09 25.68 -1.21
N THR A 109 8.89 24.35 -1.28
CA THR A 109 7.83 23.66 -0.52
C THR A 109 8.38 22.42 0.18
N GLU A 110 7.60 21.87 1.12
CA GLU A 110 7.86 20.55 1.71
C GLU A 110 7.19 19.41 0.91
N GLY A 111 7.19 19.53 -0.41
CA GLY A 111 6.52 18.62 -1.33
C GLY A 111 7.48 17.87 -2.26
N VAL A 112 6.97 16.77 -2.81
CA VAL A 112 7.62 16.01 -3.88
C VAL A 112 6.71 15.96 -5.10
N GLU A 113 7.32 15.95 -6.28
CA GLU A 113 6.69 15.76 -7.57
C GLU A 113 7.16 14.45 -8.19
N VAL A 114 6.25 13.75 -8.87
CA VAL A 114 6.52 12.53 -9.62
C VAL A 114 6.09 12.72 -11.06
N ARG A 115 7.03 12.57 -11.99
CA ARG A 115 6.77 12.67 -13.44
C ARG A 115 7.14 11.35 -14.11
N PRO A 116 6.21 10.57 -14.67
CA PRO A 116 6.54 9.33 -15.39
C PRO A 116 7.43 9.64 -16.61
N GLU A 117 8.64 9.08 -16.70
CA GLU A 117 9.52 9.27 -17.88
C GLU A 117 8.99 8.52 -19.13
N GLY A 118 9.16 9.11 -20.32
CA GLY A 118 9.21 8.39 -21.61
C GLY A 118 7.89 8.22 -22.40
N TRP A 119 7.37 9.27 -23.03
CA TRP A 119 7.14 9.43 -24.48
C TRP A 119 6.17 10.59 -24.72
N SER A 120 6.77 11.76 -24.97
CA SER A 120 6.18 13.08 -25.26
C SER A 120 5.85 13.97 -24.05
N MET A 121 6.37 15.20 -24.14
CA MET A 121 6.37 16.33 -23.19
C MET A 121 4.98 16.88 -22.80
N LYS A 122 3.98 16.04 -22.53
CA LYS A 122 2.68 16.44 -21.98
C LYS A 122 2.08 15.28 -21.19
N ARG A 123 2.67 14.92 -20.04
CA ARG A 123 2.12 13.83 -19.23
C ARG A 123 2.04 14.10 -17.74
N ALA A 124 1.06 13.44 -17.15
CA ALA A 124 0.53 13.70 -15.82
C ALA A 124 1.59 13.66 -14.71
N ALA A 125 1.45 14.57 -13.76
CA ALA A 125 2.31 14.70 -12.59
C ALA A 125 1.52 14.38 -11.32
N VAL A 126 2.19 13.79 -10.34
CA VAL A 126 1.67 13.66 -8.97
C VAL A 126 2.49 14.56 -8.07
N GLU A 127 1.85 15.49 -7.39
CA GLU A 127 2.44 16.30 -6.33
C GLU A 127 1.93 15.79 -4.98
N SER A 128 2.83 15.65 -4.00
CA SER A 128 2.50 15.29 -2.63
C SER A 128 3.19 16.20 -1.64
N TYR A 129 2.41 16.79 -0.73
CA TYR A 129 2.88 17.76 0.25
C TYR A 129 2.92 17.17 1.67
N SER A 130 3.62 17.84 2.59
CA SER A 130 3.85 17.34 3.96
C SER A 130 2.58 17.35 4.82
N ASP A 131 1.64 18.21 4.47
CA ASP A 131 0.31 18.32 5.07
C ASP A 131 -0.67 17.22 4.62
N GLY A 132 -0.24 16.32 3.72
CA GLY A 132 -1.05 15.24 3.18
C GLY A 132 -1.80 15.61 1.90
N THR A 133 -1.68 16.84 1.41
CA THR A 133 -2.28 17.25 0.13
C THR A 133 -1.65 16.48 -1.03
N ILE A 134 -2.50 16.02 -1.95
CA ILE A 134 -2.12 15.37 -3.21
C ILE A 134 -2.77 16.09 -4.37
N VAL A 135 -2.00 16.33 -5.42
CA VAL A 135 -2.52 16.89 -6.67
C VAL A 135 -2.05 16.03 -7.83
N ILE A 136 -2.98 15.53 -8.63
CA ILE A 136 -2.69 14.87 -9.89
C ILE A 136 -3.00 15.86 -11.00
N ARG A 137 -2.02 16.23 -11.82
CA ARG A 137 -2.22 17.05 -13.02
C ARG A 137 -2.14 16.17 -14.26
N GLY A 138 -2.85 16.50 -15.32
CA GLY A 138 -2.78 15.75 -16.58
C GLY A 138 -3.42 16.51 -17.74
N SER A 139 -3.15 16.06 -18.96
CA SER A 139 -3.68 16.69 -20.17
C SER A 139 -5.09 16.20 -20.55
N SER A 140 -5.53 15.08 -19.97
CA SER A 140 -6.86 14.48 -20.18
C SER A 140 -7.34 13.72 -18.94
N GLU A 141 -8.64 13.46 -18.85
CA GLU A 141 -9.20 12.66 -17.75
C GLU A 141 -8.63 11.23 -17.71
N ASP A 142 -8.47 10.60 -18.87
CA ASP A 142 -7.97 9.22 -18.94
C ASP A 142 -6.53 9.12 -18.42
N GLU A 143 -5.75 10.16 -18.64
CA GLU A 143 -4.41 10.26 -18.11
C GLU A 143 -4.43 10.36 -16.58
N ILE A 144 -5.25 11.25 -16.02
CA ILE A 144 -5.41 11.42 -14.57
C ILE A 144 -5.93 10.11 -13.95
N LYS A 145 -6.93 9.45 -14.55
CA LYS A 145 -7.47 8.16 -14.09
C LYS A 145 -6.39 7.08 -14.06
N ASN A 146 -5.52 7.02 -15.06
CA ASN A 146 -4.44 6.04 -15.12
C ASN A 146 -3.38 6.25 -14.04
N VAL A 147 -2.97 7.50 -13.80
CA VAL A 147 -2.01 7.84 -12.74
C VAL A 147 -2.65 7.63 -11.36
N ARG A 148 -3.90 8.07 -11.18
CA ARG A 148 -4.67 7.86 -9.95
C ARG A 148 -4.72 6.40 -9.56
N ARG A 149 -5.04 5.49 -10.49
CA ARG A 149 -5.08 4.04 -10.21
C ARG A 149 -3.74 3.51 -9.68
N LYS A 150 -2.61 3.97 -10.24
CA LYS A 150 -1.27 3.58 -9.74
C LYS A 150 -1.02 4.18 -8.36
N LEU A 151 -1.37 5.44 -8.16
CA LEU A 151 -1.22 6.16 -6.89
C LEU A 151 -2.03 5.52 -5.76
N GLU A 152 -3.29 5.15 -6.01
CA GLU A 152 -4.13 4.43 -5.05
C GLU A 152 -3.50 3.10 -4.63
N SER A 153 -2.92 2.34 -5.57
CA SER A 153 -2.18 1.11 -5.28
C SER A 153 -0.95 1.39 -4.41
N VAL A 154 -0.18 2.45 -4.73
CA VAL A 154 0.98 2.90 -3.92
C VAL A 154 0.55 3.26 -2.49
N ILE A 155 -0.53 4.03 -2.33
CA ILE A 155 -1.05 4.42 -1.02
C ILE A 155 -1.46 3.18 -0.20
N LYS A 156 -2.25 2.29 -0.80
CA LYS A 156 -2.69 1.05 -0.14
C LYS A 156 -1.51 0.16 0.26
N ARG A 157 -0.45 0.09 -0.55
CA ARG A 157 0.80 -0.64 -0.22
C ARG A 157 1.62 0.05 0.85
N THR A 158 1.58 1.37 0.92
CA THR A 158 2.25 2.12 1.99
C THR A 158 1.62 1.77 3.34
N GLU A 159 0.30 1.75 3.44
CA GLU A 159 -0.35 1.49 4.73
C GLU A 159 -0.54 0.00 5.06
N GLY A 160 -0.74 -0.85 4.05
CA GLY A 160 -1.12 -2.25 4.24
C GLY A 160 0.01 -3.27 4.09
N CYS A 161 1.26 -2.84 3.81
CA CYS A 161 2.33 -3.82 3.62
C CYS A 161 2.68 -4.56 4.90
N ILE A 162 2.86 -5.86 4.74
CA ILE A 162 3.22 -6.81 5.79
C ILE A 162 4.61 -7.45 5.55
N GLY A 163 5.43 -6.87 4.66
CA GLY A 163 6.77 -7.39 4.38
C GLY A 163 6.85 -8.69 3.59
N CYS A 164 5.79 -9.14 2.90
CA CYS A 164 5.75 -10.47 2.27
C CYS A 164 6.73 -10.73 1.10
N GLY A 165 7.40 -9.69 0.57
CA GLY A 165 8.41 -9.85 -0.50
C GLY A 165 7.89 -10.18 -1.91
N ILE A 166 6.57 -10.34 -2.15
CA ILE A 166 6.06 -10.71 -3.49
C ILE A 166 6.47 -9.71 -4.58
N CYS A 167 6.46 -8.41 -4.28
CA CYS A 167 6.87 -7.38 -5.23
C CYS A 167 8.40 -7.33 -5.45
N VAL A 168 9.19 -7.78 -4.47
CA VAL A 168 10.66 -7.90 -4.61
C VAL A 168 10.96 -8.91 -5.71
N GLY A 169 10.37 -10.11 -5.67
CA GLY A 169 10.55 -11.13 -6.70
C GLY A 169 9.98 -10.78 -8.08
N ARG A 170 9.19 -9.71 -8.21
CA ARG A 170 8.69 -9.21 -9.51
C ARG A 170 9.60 -8.14 -10.13
N CYS A 171 10.50 -7.56 -9.35
CA CYS A 171 11.33 -6.47 -9.83
C CYS A 171 12.46 -7.03 -10.69
N SER A 172 12.40 -6.79 -12.00
CA SER A 172 13.46 -7.22 -12.91
C SER A 172 14.76 -6.41 -12.79
N SER A 173 14.74 -5.29 -12.06
CA SER A 173 15.90 -4.43 -11.83
C SER A 173 16.43 -4.48 -10.40
N ASP A 174 15.92 -5.40 -9.58
CA ASP A 174 16.32 -5.58 -8.17
C ASP A 174 16.29 -4.28 -7.34
N ALA A 175 15.32 -3.41 -7.65
CA ALA A 175 15.15 -2.11 -6.99
C ALA A 175 14.36 -2.20 -5.68
N LEU A 176 13.47 -3.19 -5.52
CA LEU A 176 12.68 -3.36 -4.29
C LEU A 176 13.43 -4.25 -3.30
N HIS A 177 13.43 -3.86 -2.02
CA HIS A 177 13.99 -4.65 -0.93
C HIS A 177 13.10 -4.54 0.31
N ILE A 178 13.25 -5.48 1.25
CA ILE A 178 12.64 -5.37 2.58
C ILE A 178 13.64 -4.63 3.46
N ASP A 179 13.17 -3.58 4.11
CA ASP A 179 13.94 -2.82 5.09
C ASP A 179 13.93 -3.57 6.43
N GLU A 180 14.89 -4.49 6.59
CA GLU A 180 15.00 -5.38 7.75
C GLU A 180 15.42 -4.65 9.04
N ASP A 181 16.08 -3.50 8.90
CA ASP A 181 16.68 -2.76 10.02
C ASP A 181 15.70 -1.81 10.72
N GLU A 182 14.68 -1.29 10.01
CA GLU A 182 13.68 -0.39 10.60
C GLU A 182 12.26 -1.00 10.56
N SER A 183 11.68 -1.10 9.36
CA SER A 183 10.22 -1.20 9.23
C SER A 183 9.69 -2.62 8.97
N GLY A 184 10.56 -3.55 8.56
CA GLY A 184 10.19 -4.88 8.07
C GLY A 184 9.33 -4.84 6.81
N LYS A 185 9.28 -3.70 6.11
CA LYS A 185 8.40 -3.45 4.97
C LYS A 185 9.20 -3.14 3.72
N VAL A 186 8.53 -3.19 2.58
CA VAL A 186 9.18 -2.99 1.29
C VAL A 186 9.47 -1.50 1.06
N MET A 187 10.70 -1.24 0.61
CA MET A 187 11.27 0.04 0.16
C MET A 187 11.84 -0.11 -1.27
N ILE A 188 12.16 1.02 -1.90
CA ILE A 188 12.75 1.10 -3.25
C ILE A 188 14.08 1.83 -3.21
N SER A 189 15.09 1.20 -3.79
CA SER A 189 16.35 1.81 -4.23
C SER A 189 16.10 2.63 -5.50
N GLU A 190 16.06 3.96 -5.36
CA GLU A 190 15.76 4.89 -6.44
C GLU A 190 16.70 4.71 -7.64
N GLU A 191 17.99 4.51 -7.38
CA GLU A 191 19.04 4.38 -8.38
C GLU A 191 18.93 3.12 -9.26
N LYS A 192 18.13 2.14 -8.84
CA LYS A 192 17.87 0.89 -9.58
C LYS A 192 16.50 0.85 -10.21
N CYS A 193 15.58 1.73 -9.79
CA CYS A 193 14.21 1.67 -10.24
C CYS A 193 14.11 2.23 -11.67
N ILE A 194 13.64 1.41 -12.60
CA ILE A 194 13.37 1.84 -13.98
C ILE A 194 11.91 2.30 -14.19
N HIS A 195 11.17 2.53 -13.11
CA HIS A 195 9.80 3.05 -13.10
C HIS A 195 8.79 2.27 -13.97
N CYS A 196 9.02 0.97 -14.19
CA CYS A 196 8.20 0.15 -15.10
C CYS A 196 6.79 -0.19 -14.58
N GLY A 197 6.55 -0.05 -13.27
CA GLY A 197 5.26 -0.37 -12.64
C GLY A 197 4.91 -1.85 -12.53
N MET A 198 5.74 -2.79 -13.02
CA MET A 198 5.42 -4.23 -13.02
C MET A 198 5.22 -4.83 -11.62
N CYS A 199 5.83 -4.23 -10.60
CA CYS A 199 5.66 -4.63 -9.21
C CYS A 199 4.23 -4.37 -8.68
N LEU A 200 3.41 -3.56 -9.37
CA LEU A 200 2.00 -3.28 -9.03
C LEU A 200 1.02 -4.44 -9.34
N GLY A 201 1.50 -5.64 -9.69
CA GLY A 201 0.65 -6.84 -9.76
C GLY A 201 -0.01 -7.19 -8.42
N PRO A 202 -0.85 -8.24 -8.34
CA PRO A 202 -1.65 -8.56 -7.15
C PRO A 202 -0.86 -8.50 -5.83
N CYS A 203 -1.35 -7.72 -4.86
CA CYS A 203 -0.71 -7.52 -3.56
C CYS A 203 -1.74 -7.65 -2.42
N PRO A 204 -1.49 -8.51 -1.40
CA PRO A 204 -2.39 -8.66 -0.27
C PRO A 204 -2.68 -7.36 0.50
N ALA A 205 -1.71 -6.43 0.52
CA ALA A 205 -1.83 -5.12 1.16
C ALA A 205 -3.04 -4.32 0.67
N GLU A 206 -3.37 -4.45 -0.62
CA GLU A 206 -4.48 -3.71 -1.23
C GLU A 206 -5.86 -4.23 -0.80
N SER A 207 -5.94 -5.47 -0.31
CA SER A 207 -7.16 -6.02 0.30
C SER A 207 -7.28 -5.67 1.80
N PHE A 208 -6.22 -5.13 2.40
CA PHE A 208 -6.22 -4.75 3.81
C PHE A 208 -6.79 -3.35 4.01
N VAL A 209 -6.55 -2.47 3.05
CA VAL A 209 -6.93 -1.07 3.06
C VAL A 209 -8.23 -0.87 2.28
N ARG A 210 -9.27 -0.33 2.92
CA ARG A 210 -10.55 -0.03 2.25
C ARG A 210 -10.48 1.34 1.58
N ASP A 211 -11.03 1.43 0.39
CA ASP A 211 -11.41 2.72 -0.20
C ASP A 211 -12.62 3.25 0.59
N PRO A 212 -12.59 4.51 1.09
CA PRO A 212 -13.72 5.08 1.81
C PRO A 212 -15.02 5.17 0.99
N TYR A 213 -14.98 4.99 -0.34
CA TYR A 213 -16.15 5.07 -1.22
C TYR A 213 -16.67 3.72 -1.72
N THR A 214 -15.95 2.62 -1.49
CA THR A 214 -16.46 1.27 -1.84
C THR A 214 -17.12 0.65 -0.61
N VAL A 215 -18.46 0.61 -0.64
CA VAL A 215 -19.34 -0.11 0.29
C VAL A 215 -19.18 -1.62 0.16
#